data_AF-A0A3C0R496-F1
#
_entry.id   AF-A0A3C0R496-F1
#
_cell.length_a   1.000
_cell.length_b   1.000
_cell.length_c   1.000
_cell.angle_alpha   90.00
_cell.angle_beta   90.00
_cell.angle_gamma   90.00
#
_symmetry.space_group_name_H-M   'P 1'
#
loop_
_entity.id
_entity.type
_entity.pdbx_description
1 polymer ?
#
loop_
_entity_poly.entity_id
_entity_poly.type
_entity_poly.pdbx_seq_one_letter_code
_entity_poly.pdbx_strand_id
1 'polypeptide(L)'
;QLRFELGELLVSAGQFREALPELQRARQNPNARLKAMNLLGRSYSELGMLDLAAKQLEDAAKEILSMDAMKKEIVYNLGLVYARMGEREKSLNCMKQIYEADYGYKDVAARVESSYEQKMS
;
A
#
# COMPACT_ATOMS: atom_id res chain seq x y z
N GLN A 1 -4.91 -9.71 -18.13
CA GLN A 1 -4.47 -8.41 -18.66
C GLN A 1 -5.62 -7.40 -18.68
N LEU A 2 -6.66 -7.58 -19.51
CA LEU A 2 -7.80 -6.64 -19.63
C LEU A 2 -8.50 -6.27 -18.29
N ARG A 3 -8.69 -7.23 -17.38
CA ARG A 3 -9.30 -6.99 -16.05
C ARG A 3 -8.47 -6.06 -15.17
N PHE A 4 -7.14 -6.16 -15.25
CA PHE A 4 -6.24 -5.32 -14.46
C PHE A 4 -6.27 -3.88 -14.97
N GLU A 5 -6.13 -3.70 -16.29
CA GLU A 5 -6.15 -2.38 -16.93
C GLU A 5 -7.46 -1.65 -16.66
N LEU A 6 -8.60 -2.34 -16.78
CA LEU A 6 -9.90 -1.74 -16.43
C LEU A 6 -9.95 -1.36 -14.94
N GLY A 7 -9.52 -2.24 -14.03
CA GLY A 7 -9.46 -1.92 -12.61
C GLY A 7 -8.56 -0.72 -12.30
N GLU A 8 -7.42 -0.61 -12.97
CA GLU A 8 -6.48 0.51 -12.84
C GLU A 8 -7.08 1.84 -13.35
N LEU A 9 -7.78 1.81 -14.48
CA LEU A 9 -8.50 2.98 -15.01
C LEU A 9 -9.61 3.43 -14.05
N LEU A 10 -10.39 2.50 -13.51
CA LEU A 10 -11.45 2.79 -12.53
C LEU A 10 -10.87 3.41 -11.25
N VAL A 11 -9.75 2.89 -10.73
CA VAL A 11 -9.05 3.49 -9.58
C VAL A 11 -8.57 4.90 -9.91
N SER A 12 -8.00 5.12 -11.10
CA SER A 12 -7.51 6.43 -11.53
C SER A 12 -8.65 7.44 -11.69
N ALA A 13 -9.85 6.96 -12.04
CA ALA A 13 -11.09 7.75 -12.10
C ALA A 13 -11.77 7.95 -10.73
N GLY A 14 -11.22 7.41 -9.63
CA GLY A 14 -11.83 7.46 -8.30
C GLY A 14 -13.03 6.52 -8.10
N GLN A 15 -13.30 5.65 -9.07
CA GLN A 15 -14.41 4.69 -9.06
C GLN A 15 -14.02 3.42 -8.29
N PHE A 16 -13.62 3.57 -7.03
CA PHE A 16 -13.02 2.49 -6.24
C PHE A 16 -13.95 1.28 -6.07
N ARG A 17 -15.25 1.51 -5.85
CA ARG A 17 -16.22 0.42 -5.67
C ARG A 17 -16.39 -0.41 -6.95
N GLU A 18 -16.34 0.24 -8.11
CA GLU A 18 -16.43 -0.43 -9.42
C GLU A 18 -15.14 -1.17 -9.78
N ALA A 19 -13.99 -0.66 -9.32
CA ALA A 19 -12.69 -1.31 -9.52
C ALA A 19 -12.56 -2.65 -8.79
N LEU A 20 -13.19 -2.81 -7.61
CA LEU A 20 -13.06 -4.01 -6.76
C LEU A 20 -13.28 -5.33 -7.51
N PRO A 21 -14.40 -5.59 -8.21
CA PRO A 21 -14.62 -6.87 -8.90
C PRO A 21 -13.59 -7.13 -10.01
N GLU A 22 -13.15 -6.09 -10.71
CA GLU A 22 -12.17 -6.18 -11.79
C GLU A 22 -10.78 -6.52 -11.23
N LEU A 23 -10.38 -5.86 -10.15
CA LEU A 23 -9.12 -6.12 -9.46
C LEU A 23 -9.10 -7.48 -8.73
N GLN A 24 -10.22 -7.90 -8.14
CA GLN A 24 -10.34 -9.23 -7.53
C GLN A 24 -10.15 -10.35 -8.55
N ARG A 25 -10.70 -10.19 -9.76
CA ARG A 25 -10.46 -11.10 -10.88
C ARG A 25 -9.02 -11.02 -11.37
N ALA A 26 -8.47 -9.81 -11.49
CA ALA A 26 -7.08 -9.61 -11.90
C ALA A 26 -6.06 -10.29 -10.96
N ARG A 27 -6.35 -10.35 -9.66
CA ARG A 27 -5.50 -11.01 -8.64
C ARG A 27 -5.26 -12.50 -8.90
N GLN A 28 -6.15 -13.16 -9.65
CA GLN A 28 -5.99 -14.57 -10.01
C GLN A 28 -4.92 -14.81 -11.09
N ASN A 29 -4.49 -13.75 -11.79
CA ASN A 29 -3.42 -13.83 -12.77
C ASN A 29 -2.07 -13.54 -12.11
N PRO A 30 -1.10 -14.48 -12.10
CA PRO A 30 0.20 -14.29 -11.45
C PRO A 30 0.94 -13.03 -11.88
N ASN A 31 0.86 -12.65 -13.16
CA ASN A 31 1.58 -11.49 -13.70
C ASN A 31 0.98 -10.15 -13.23
N ALA A 32 -0.31 -10.13 -12.88
CA ALA A 32 -1.01 -8.93 -12.42
C ALA A 32 -1.27 -8.95 -10.90
N ARG A 33 -0.98 -10.07 -10.23
CA ARG A 33 -1.41 -10.35 -8.85
C ARG A 33 -1.02 -9.26 -7.88
N LEU A 34 0.28 -8.96 -7.77
CA LEU A 34 0.79 -8.00 -6.79
C LEU A 34 0.31 -6.58 -7.08
N LYS A 35 0.27 -6.17 -8.35
CA LYS A 35 -0.27 -4.87 -8.77
C LYS A 35 -1.76 -4.76 -8.43
N ALA A 36 -2.55 -5.81 -8.71
CA ALA A 36 -3.96 -5.85 -8.38
C ALA A 36 -4.20 -5.81 -6.87
N MET A 37 -3.40 -6.52 -6.07
CA MET A 37 -3.47 -6.49 -4.60
C MET A 37 -3.15 -5.09 -4.06
N ASN A 38 -2.14 -4.41 -4.60
CA ASN A 38 -1.83 -3.03 -4.24
C ASN A 38 -3.01 -2.08 -4.52
N LEU A 39 -3.61 -2.18 -5.72
CA LEU A 39 -4.77 -1.37 -6.09
C LEU A 39 -6.02 -1.71 -5.27
N LEU A 40 -6.22 -2.98 -4.89
CA LEU A 40 -7.29 -3.38 -3.97
C LEU A 40 -7.10 -2.75 -2.60
N GLY A 41 -5.88 -2.80 -2.05
CA GLY A 41 -5.55 -2.16 -0.78
C GLY A 41 -5.85 -0.66 -0.79
N ARG A 42 -5.42 0.04 -1.86
CA ARG A 42 -5.76 1.46 -2.08
C ARG A 42 -7.27 1.67 -2.17
N SER A 43 -7.98 0.88 -2.97
CA SER A 43 -9.43 1.00 -3.15
C SER A 43 -10.20 0.81 -1.84
N TYR A 44 -9.84 -0.21 -1.04
CA TYR A 44 -10.43 -0.42 0.27
C TYR A 44 -10.15 0.75 1.22
N SER A 45 -8.93 1.30 1.20
CA SER A 45 -8.56 2.47 1.99
C SER A 45 -9.44 3.67 1.65
N GLU A 46 -9.59 4.00 0.37
CA GLU A 46 -10.44 5.10 -0.10
C GLU A 46 -11.93 4.90 0.25
N LEU A 47 -12.40 3.65 0.31
CA LEU A 47 -13.75 3.30 0.75
C LEU A 47 -13.91 3.26 2.29
N GLY A 48 -12.85 3.53 3.06
CA GLY A 48 -12.86 3.49 4.53
C GLY A 48 -12.82 2.09 5.13
N MET A 49 -12.63 1.05 4.31
CA MET A 49 -12.51 -0.35 4.73
C MET A 49 -11.06 -0.65 5.15
N LEU A 50 -10.60 0.02 6.20
CA LEU A 50 -9.17 0.09 6.55
C LEU A 50 -8.60 -1.28 6.99
N ASP A 51 -9.40 -2.11 7.65
CA ASP A 51 -9.02 -3.47 8.05
C ASP A 51 -8.76 -4.38 6.84
N LEU A 52 -9.63 -4.33 5.84
CA LEU A 52 -9.46 -5.05 4.58
C LEU A 52 -8.27 -4.52 3.78
N ALA A 53 -8.08 -3.20 3.78
CA ALA A 53 -6.94 -2.57 3.12
C ALA A 53 -5.61 -3.04 3.74
N ALA A 54 -5.50 -3.01 5.07
CA ALA A 54 -4.30 -3.42 5.79
C ALA A 54 -3.98 -4.91 5.51
N LYS A 55 -4.96 -5.80 5.70
CA LYS A 55 -4.78 -7.24 5.44
C LYS A 55 -4.34 -7.51 4.01
N GLN A 56 -4.97 -6.86 3.03
CA GLN A 56 -4.64 -7.06 1.61
C GLN A 56 -3.20 -6.65 1.29
N LEU A 57 -2.72 -5.54 1.86
CA LEU A 57 -1.37 -5.03 1.62
C LEU A 57 -0.32 -5.82 2.42
N GLU A 58 -0.63 -6.27 3.64
CA GLU A 58 0.23 -7.19 4.40
C GLU A 58 0.46 -8.51 3.64
N ASP A 59 -0.61 -9.11 3.12
CA ASP A 59 -0.52 -10.34 2.32
C ASP A 59 0.32 -10.11 1.05
N ALA A 60 0.15 -8.97 0.38
CA ALA A 60 0.94 -8.62 -0.80
C ALA A 60 2.42 -8.41 -0.47
N ALA A 61 2.73 -7.75 0.65
CA ALA A 61 4.11 -7.48 1.07
C ALA A 61 4.86 -8.78 1.46
N LYS A 62 4.16 -9.77 2.02
CA LYS A 62 4.72 -11.08 2.36
C LYS A 62 5.09 -11.93 1.14
N GLU A 63 4.42 -11.71 0.00
CA GLU A 63 4.71 -12.42 -1.25
C GLU A 63 6.01 -11.93 -1.93
N ILE A 64 6.55 -10.76 -1.54
CA ILE A 64 7.76 -10.19 -2.13
C ILE A 64 8.90 -10.26 -1.11
N LEU A 65 10.01 -10.92 -1.45
CA LEU A 65 11.13 -11.07 -0.52
C LEU A 65 11.98 -9.81 -0.42
N SER A 66 12.43 -9.28 -1.56
CA SER A 66 13.27 -8.09 -1.66
C SER A 66 12.48 -6.78 -1.55
N MET A 67 13.09 -5.73 -1.02
CA MET A 67 12.51 -4.38 -0.99
C MET A 67 12.65 -3.68 -2.36
N ASP A 68 12.05 -4.27 -3.39
CA ASP A 68 12.03 -3.72 -4.75
C ASP A 68 11.01 -2.58 -4.90
N ALA A 69 10.86 -2.04 -6.11
CA ALA A 69 9.91 -0.96 -6.38
C ALA A 69 8.46 -1.33 -6.04
N MET A 70 8.07 -2.60 -6.25
CA MET A 70 6.70 -3.05 -5.98
C MET A 70 6.46 -3.20 -4.47
N LYS A 71 7.40 -3.81 -3.73
CA LYS A 71 7.30 -3.95 -2.28
C LYS A 71 7.32 -2.60 -1.58
N LYS A 72 8.17 -1.65 -2.01
CA LYS A 72 8.18 -0.28 -1.48
C LYS A 72 6.83 0.39 -1.61
N GLU A 73 6.19 0.31 -2.78
CA GLU A 73 4.86 0.88 -3.01
C GLU A 73 3.78 0.23 -2.12
N ILE A 74 3.80 -1.10 -1.98
CA ILE A 74 2.83 -1.82 -1.13
C ILE A 74 3.03 -1.45 0.35
N VAL A 75 4.27 -1.49 0.84
CA VAL A 75 4.59 -1.18 2.25
C VAL A 75 4.28 0.29 2.55
N TYR A 76 4.48 1.19 1.59
CA TYR A 76 4.13 2.60 1.73
C TYR A 76 2.62 2.77 1.90
N ASN A 77 1.83 2.16 1.01
CA ASN A 77 0.37 2.20 1.09
C ASN A 77 -0.14 1.54 2.39
N LEU A 78 0.51 0.47 2.87
CA LEU A 78 0.19 -0.14 4.15
C LEU A 78 0.45 0.82 5.31
N GLY A 79 1.58 1.52 5.29
CA GLY A 79 1.89 2.54 6.30
C GLY A 79 0.89 3.69 6.30
N LEU A 80 0.41 4.14 5.14
CA LEU A 80 -0.67 5.13 5.06
C LEU A 80 -1.99 4.61 5.63
N VAL A 81 -2.35 3.35 5.35
CA VAL A 81 -3.54 2.71 5.92
C VAL A 81 -3.43 2.64 7.45
N TYR A 82 -2.31 2.18 8.00
CA TYR A 82 -2.11 2.16 9.45
C TYR A 82 -2.18 3.55 10.07
N ALA A 83 -1.65 4.59 9.41
CA ALA A 83 -1.80 5.97 9.88
C ALA A 83 -3.28 6.38 9.97
N ARG A 84 -4.08 6.05 8.94
CA ARG A 84 -5.54 6.30 8.94
C ARG A 84 -6.29 5.51 10.00
N MET A 85 -5.78 4.34 10.39
CA MET A 85 -6.31 3.53 11.50
C MET A 85 -5.94 4.07 12.89
N GLY A 86 -5.02 5.06 12.97
CA GLY A 86 -4.46 5.52 14.24
C GLY A 86 -3.31 4.65 14.78
N GLU A 87 -2.91 3.62 14.05
CA GLU A 87 -1.84 2.67 14.37
C GLU A 87 -0.46 3.28 14.05
N ARG A 88 -0.10 4.36 14.74
CA ARG A 88 1.08 5.19 14.43
C ARG A 88 2.39 4.41 14.43
N GLU A 89 2.58 3.49 15.37
CA GLU A 89 3.80 2.68 15.45
C GLU A 89 3.96 1.75 14.24
N LYS A 90 2.88 1.09 13.81
CA LYS A 90 2.90 0.23 12.63
C LYS A 90 3.15 1.03 11.36
N SER A 91 2.51 2.19 11.25
CA SER A 91 2.75 3.14 10.15
C SER A 91 4.23 3.53 10.07
N LEU A 92 4.81 3.97 11.19
CA LEU A 92 6.22 4.36 11.25
C LEU A 92 7.15 3.19 10.92
N ASN A 93 6.83 1.97 11.37
CA ASN A 93 7.63 0.79 11.04
C ASN A 93 7.63 0.51 9.51
N CYS A 94 6.49 0.68 8.83
CA CYS A 94 6.45 0.60 7.37
C CYS A 94 7.37 1.65 6.71
N MET A 95 7.35 2.90 7.21
CA MET A 95 8.21 3.96 6.67
C MET A 95 9.69 3.65 6.89
N LYS A 96 10.07 3.11 8.06
CA LYS A 96 11.45 2.71 8.37
C LYS A 96 11.98 1.60 7.46
N GLN A 97 11.17 0.58 7.20
CA GLN A 97 11.54 -0.50 6.28
C GLN A 97 11.89 0.03 4.88
N ILE A 98 11.16 1.04 4.40
CA ILE A 98 11.46 1.66 3.11
C ILE A 98 12.69 2.56 3.22
N TYR A 99 12.77 3.39 4.25
CA TYR A 99 13.89 4.29 4.50
C TYR A 99 15.25 3.57 4.53
N GLU A 100 15.31 2.41 5.19
CA GLU A 100 16.53 1.58 5.26
C GLU A 100 16.98 1.05 3.88
N ALA A 101 16.04 0.84 2.96
CA ALA A 101 16.32 0.34 1.62
C ALA A 101 16.49 1.45 0.56
N ASP A 102 15.77 2.56 0.73
CA ASP A 102 15.72 3.69 -0.19
C ASP A 102 15.28 4.96 0.56
N TYR A 103 16.28 5.69 1.05
CA TYR A 103 16.13 6.96 1.76
C TYR A 103 15.26 7.98 0.98
N GLY A 104 15.39 8.02 -0.35
CA GLY A 104 14.76 9.03 -1.21
C GLY A 104 13.34 8.70 -1.64
N TYR A 105 12.76 7.60 -1.16
CA TYR A 105 11.45 7.15 -1.64
C TYR A 105 10.31 8.02 -1.05
N LYS A 106 9.69 8.86 -1.89
CA LYS A 106 8.56 9.74 -1.50
C LYS A 106 8.90 10.59 -0.27
N ASP A 107 8.06 10.55 0.76
CA ASP A 107 8.19 11.33 2.00
C ASP A 107 8.64 10.48 3.22
N VAL A 108 9.22 9.29 2.98
CA VAL A 108 9.59 8.37 4.08
C VAL A 108 10.65 8.95 5.01
N ALA A 109 11.66 9.65 4.48
CA ALA A 109 12.69 10.31 5.28
C ALA A 109 12.09 11.33 6.24
N ALA A 110 11.29 12.25 5.72
CA ALA A 110 10.61 13.25 6.54
C ALA A 110 9.75 12.62 7.65
N ARG A 111 8.99 11.55 7.35
CA ARG A 111 8.15 10.83 8.33
C ARG A 111 8.99 10.14 9.42
N VAL A 112 10.09 9.52 9.03
CA VAL A 112 10.96 8.78 9.98
C VAL A 112 11.73 9.75 10.87
N GLU A 113 12.38 10.76 10.29
CA GLU A 113 13.20 11.73 11.02
C GLU A 113 12.36 12.56 12.01
N SER A 114 11.19 13.07 11.58
CA SER A 114 10.26 13.80 12.46
C SER A 114 9.84 12.98 13.70
N SER A 115 9.80 11.66 13.59
CA SER A 115 9.43 10.78 14.71
C SER A 115 10.50 10.70 15.81
N TYR A 116 11.77 10.97 15.48
CA TYR A 116 12.85 11.03 16.47
C TYR A 116 12.90 12.38 17.17
N GLU A 117 12.62 13.46 16.46
CA GLU A 117 12.54 14.82 17.03
C GLU A 117 11.41 14.92 18.06
N GLN A 118 10.24 14.36 17.76
CA GLN A 118 9.09 14.34 18.68
C GLN A 118 9.31 13.53 19.96
N LYS A 119 10.28 12.61 19.97
CA LYS A 119 10.63 11.83 21.17
C LYS A 119 11.57 12.59 22.11
N MET A 120 12.20 13.66 21.64
CA MET A 120 13.14 14.48 22.40
C MET A 120 12.49 15.69 23.08
N SER A 121 11.21 15.98 22.76
CA SER A 121 10.38 17.02 23.37
C SER A 121 9.43 16.45 24.42
#